data_AF-A0A3R7C731-F1
#
_entry.id   AF-A0A3R7C731-F1
#
_cell.length_a   1.000
_cell.length_b   1.000
_cell.length_c   1.000
_cell.angle_alpha   90.00
_cell.angle_beta   90.00
_cell.angle_gamma   90.00
#
_symmetry.space_group_name_H-M   'P 1'
#
loop_
_entity.id
_entity.type
_entity.pdbx_description
1 polymer ?
#
loop_
_entity_poly.entity_id
_entity_poly.type
_entity_poly.pdbx_seq_one_letter_code
_entity_poly.pdbx_strand_id
1 'polypeptide(L)'
;MPNPLSSRNLLLFTILSIFISQVFPIAVCASKGNYLNIDRPLGKIDVLERDVFVVFLSPRIENLSARCQPLNRGGLFDLSISTRYVDLFLGEVSVVGVQLNGPGIYNLTISFASNESWKYTLGVFTRNLKFYEEYWGQGIITRGSFVERASFTRHSGNWTIIIPLESHSLARSFSYFPYITLPTPVNMALLLAAWILIAYVNSFVFLDTYFKSKKEIVSYTRWIMVGVMMLISVYFAYQIYRFTTFTLSEGG
;
A
#
# COMPACT_ATOMS: atom_id res chain seq x y z
N MET A 1 -63.97 -14.27 -23.02
CA MET A 1 -64.46 -12.98 -22.48
C MET A 1 -63.34 -12.35 -21.67
N PRO A 2 -62.68 -11.27 -22.15
CA PRO A 2 -61.73 -10.51 -21.35
C PRO A 2 -62.46 -9.39 -20.60
N ASN A 3 -62.15 -9.23 -19.31
CA ASN A 3 -62.75 -8.20 -18.45
C ASN A 3 -62.45 -6.79 -18.98
N PRO A 4 -63.43 -5.86 -19.00
CA PRO A 4 -63.18 -4.49 -19.40
C PRO A 4 -62.22 -3.84 -18.40
N LEU A 5 -61.09 -3.32 -18.89
CA LEU A 5 -60.16 -2.53 -18.08
C LEU A 5 -60.94 -1.36 -17.48
N SER A 6 -61.09 -1.37 -16.15
CA SER A 6 -61.72 -0.30 -15.38
C SER A 6 -60.99 1.03 -15.63
N SER A 7 -61.73 2.12 -15.88
CA SER A 7 -61.17 3.46 -16.13
C SER A 7 -60.22 3.94 -15.02
N ARG A 8 -60.36 3.38 -13.82
CA ARG A 8 -59.47 3.61 -12.67
C ARG A 8 -58.04 3.11 -12.91
N ASN A 9 -57.87 1.98 -13.61
CA ASN A 9 -56.56 1.42 -13.94
C ASN A 9 -55.86 2.23 -15.04
N LEU A 10 -56.64 2.86 -15.94
CA LEU A 10 -56.11 3.71 -17.01
C LEU A 10 -55.58 5.04 -16.45
N LEU A 11 -56.29 5.62 -15.48
CA LEU A 11 -55.86 6.82 -14.74
C LEU A 11 -54.61 6.55 -13.90
N LEU A 12 -54.51 5.39 -13.26
CA LEU A 12 -53.30 5.00 -12.53
C LEU A 12 -52.09 4.84 -13.45
N PHE A 13 -52.29 4.27 -14.65
CA PHE A 13 -51.22 4.14 -15.63
C PHE A 13 -50.73 5.48 -16.18
N THR A 14 -51.65 6.43 -16.43
CA THR A 14 -51.27 7.77 -16.91
C THR A 14 -50.55 8.57 -15.83
N ILE A 15 -51.00 8.50 -14.57
CA ILE A 15 -50.32 9.16 -13.45
C ILE A 15 -48.91 8.56 -13.24
N LEU A 16 -48.77 7.23 -13.30
CA LEU A 16 -47.48 6.55 -13.17
C LEU A 16 -46.51 6.93 -14.30
N SER A 17 -47.02 7.07 -15.54
CA SER A 17 -46.23 7.46 -16.70
C SER A 17 -45.75 8.91 -16.63
N ILE A 18 -46.58 9.82 -16.11
CA ILE A 18 -46.20 11.22 -15.85
C ILE A 18 -45.15 11.29 -14.72
N PHE A 19 -45.28 10.46 -13.69
CA PHE A 19 -44.29 10.41 -12.61
C PHE A 19 -42.93 9.89 -13.09
N ILE A 20 -42.93 8.86 -13.95
CA ILE A 20 -41.69 8.31 -14.54
C ILE A 20 -41.03 9.33 -15.48
N SER A 21 -41.80 10.15 -16.21
CA SER A 21 -41.23 11.19 -17.09
C SER A 21 -40.65 12.37 -16.33
N GLN A 22 -41.14 12.68 -15.13
CA GLN A 22 -40.61 13.76 -14.28
C GLN A 22 -39.37 13.35 -13.47
N VAL A 23 -39.07 12.04 -13.34
CA VAL A 23 -37.90 11.53 -12.59
C VAL A 23 -36.64 11.42 -13.46
N PHE A 24 -36.73 11.64 -14.78
CA PHE A 24 -35.57 11.72 -15.66
C PHE A 24 -35.28 13.16 -16.11
N PRO A 25 -34.46 13.94 -15.39
CA PRO A 25 -33.72 14.99 -16.05
C PRO A 25 -32.56 14.32 -16.80
N ILE A 26 -32.81 13.85 -18.03
CA ILE A 26 -31.70 13.71 -18.97
C ILE A 26 -31.34 15.15 -19.36
N ALA A 27 -30.46 15.75 -18.57
CA ALA A 27 -29.74 16.94 -18.98
C ALA A 27 -28.83 16.54 -20.15
N VAL A 28 -29.37 16.58 -21.38
CA VAL A 28 -28.55 16.59 -22.59
C VAL A 28 -27.93 17.99 -22.68
N CYS A 29 -26.85 18.19 -21.94
CA CYS A 29 -25.91 19.26 -22.26
C CYS A 29 -25.21 18.85 -23.55
N ALA A 30 -25.76 19.27 -24.68
CA ALA A 30 -24.99 19.37 -25.93
C ALA A 30 -23.98 20.51 -25.76
N SER A 31 -22.93 20.26 -24.98
CA SER A 31 -21.75 21.10 -24.97
C SER A 31 -21.00 20.85 -26.26
N LYS A 32 -20.90 21.91 -27.06
CA LYS A 32 -20.04 22.00 -28.24
C LYS A 32 -18.59 22.02 -27.73
N GLY A 33 -18.09 20.86 -27.33
CA GLY A 33 -16.79 20.70 -26.69
C GLY A 33 -15.75 20.22 -27.69
N ASN A 34 -14.57 20.85 -27.69
CA ASN A 34 -13.36 20.26 -28.26
C ASN A 34 -13.28 18.79 -27.83
N TYR A 35 -13.30 17.86 -28.78
CA TYR A 35 -13.36 16.42 -28.51
C TYR A 35 -12.16 16.01 -27.63
N LEU A 36 -12.41 15.87 -26.31
CA LEU A 36 -11.46 15.35 -25.33
C LEU A 36 -11.74 13.85 -25.20
N ASN A 37 -10.83 13.02 -25.71
CA ASN A 37 -10.95 11.58 -25.59
C ASN A 37 -10.57 11.16 -24.17
N ILE A 38 -11.47 10.46 -23.48
CA ILE A 38 -11.23 9.96 -22.13
C ILE A 38 -11.05 8.45 -22.19
N ASP A 39 -9.93 7.96 -21.65
CA ASP A 39 -9.64 6.54 -21.56
C ASP A 39 -9.64 6.06 -20.09
N ARG A 40 -10.31 4.94 -19.85
CA ARG A 40 -10.38 4.26 -18.55
C ARG A 40 -10.04 2.79 -18.79
N PRO A 41 -8.77 2.48 -19.07
CA PRO A 41 -8.37 1.17 -19.60
C PRO A 41 -8.73 0.00 -18.70
N LEU A 42 -8.66 0.24 -17.40
CA LEU A 42 -8.88 -0.74 -16.36
C LEU A 42 -9.74 -0.10 -15.27
N GLY A 43 -10.43 -0.95 -14.53
CA GLY A 43 -11.04 -0.55 -13.27
C GLY A 43 -9.96 -0.19 -12.25
N LYS A 44 -10.20 -0.57 -10.99
CA LYS A 44 -9.24 -0.36 -9.92
C LYS A 44 -8.01 -1.24 -10.14
N ILE A 45 -6.81 -0.66 -10.06
CA ILE A 45 -5.54 -1.40 -10.14
C ILE A 45 -4.92 -1.47 -8.77
N ASP A 46 -4.72 -2.69 -8.26
CA ASP A 46 -4.01 -2.93 -7.01
C ASP A 46 -2.51 -2.71 -7.16
N VAL A 47 -1.94 -1.88 -6.29
CA VAL A 47 -0.52 -1.55 -6.23
C VAL A 47 -0.07 -1.64 -4.77
N LEU A 48 1.14 -2.12 -4.54
CA LEU A 48 1.72 -2.17 -3.21
C LEU A 48 2.30 -0.82 -2.82
N GLU A 49 2.17 -0.45 -1.55
CA GLU A 49 2.80 0.76 -1.00
C GLU A 49 4.32 0.75 -1.28
N ARG A 50 4.86 1.91 -1.67
CA ARG A 50 6.28 2.16 -2.01
C ARG A 50 6.78 1.54 -3.32
N ASP A 51 5.97 0.74 -4.00
CA ASP A 51 6.26 0.36 -5.36
C ASP A 51 5.91 1.49 -6.34
N VAL A 52 6.59 1.51 -7.48
CA VAL A 52 6.43 2.57 -8.47
C VAL A 52 5.55 2.08 -9.61
N PHE A 53 4.32 2.56 -9.67
CA PHE A 53 3.44 2.36 -10.82
C PHE A 53 3.90 3.26 -11.96
N VAL A 54 4.07 2.70 -13.15
CA VAL A 54 4.56 3.42 -14.31
C VAL A 54 3.66 3.22 -15.52
N VAL A 55 3.52 4.29 -16.29
CA VAL A 55 2.85 4.32 -17.59
C VAL A 55 3.86 4.77 -18.62
N PHE A 56 4.23 3.86 -19.52
CA PHE A 56 5.06 4.14 -20.69
C PHE A 56 4.16 4.55 -21.85
N LEU A 57 4.52 5.61 -22.57
CA LEU A 57 3.82 6.14 -23.74
C LEU A 57 4.79 6.18 -24.92
N SER A 58 4.40 5.58 -26.03
CA SER A 58 5.20 5.44 -27.25
C SER A 58 4.33 5.74 -28.47
N PRO A 59 4.76 6.60 -29.42
CA PRO A 59 6.03 7.32 -29.45
C PRO A 59 6.11 8.41 -28.38
N ARG A 60 7.26 9.08 -28.29
CA ARG A 60 7.52 10.18 -27.34
C ARG A 60 6.47 11.30 -27.47
N ILE A 61 5.97 11.77 -26.33
CA ILE A 61 4.96 12.82 -26.21
C ILE A 61 5.54 13.98 -25.40
N GLU A 62 5.65 15.15 -26.02
CA GLU A 62 6.25 16.33 -25.37
C GLU A 62 5.26 17.07 -24.47
N ASN A 63 4.01 17.21 -24.91
CA ASN A 63 2.97 17.98 -24.21
C ASN A 63 2.18 17.10 -23.24
N LEU A 64 2.88 16.47 -22.30
CA LEU A 64 2.28 15.60 -21.30
C LEU A 64 2.16 16.28 -19.94
N SER A 65 0.98 16.14 -19.34
CA SER A 65 0.70 16.54 -17.97
C SER A 65 0.17 15.34 -17.21
N ALA A 66 0.58 15.19 -15.94
CA ALA A 66 0.02 14.18 -15.06
C ALA A 66 -0.35 14.79 -13.72
N ARG A 67 -1.42 14.27 -13.13
CA ARG A 67 -1.91 14.65 -11.81
C ARG A 67 -2.30 13.38 -11.07
N CYS A 68 -1.82 13.26 -9.84
CA CYS A 68 -2.29 12.23 -8.92
C CYS A 68 -3.07 12.92 -7.79
N GLN A 69 -4.21 12.35 -7.41
CA GLN A 69 -5.02 12.88 -6.31
C GLN A 69 -5.52 11.73 -5.42
N PRO A 70 -5.27 11.77 -4.11
CA PRO A 70 -5.88 10.83 -3.18
C PRO A 70 -7.38 11.11 -3.07
N LEU A 71 -8.20 10.07 -3.14
CA LEU A 71 -9.66 10.17 -2.99
C LEU A 71 -10.09 10.30 -1.52
N ASN A 72 -9.26 9.76 -0.60
CA ASN A 72 -9.43 9.92 0.84
C ASN A 72 -8.46 10.99 1.36
N ARG A 73 -8.84 11.74 2.41
CA ARG A 73 -8.00 12.82 2.96
C ARG A 73 -6.66 12.26 3.48
N GLY A 74 -5.54 12.80 2.96
CA GLY A 74 -4.20 12.62 3.55
C GLY A 74 -3.27 11.59 2.89
N GLY A 75 -3.60 11.07 1.70
CA GLY A 75 -2.69 10.16 0.98
C GLY A 75 -1.42 10.86 0.46
N LEU A 76 -0.25 10.33 0.83
CA LEU A 76 1.06 10.79 0.35
C LEU A 76 1.45 10.03 -0.92
N PHE A 77 1.98 10.74 -1.90
CA PHE A 77 2.45 10.15 -3.16
C PHE A 77 3.58 11.00 -3.74
N ASP A 78 4.46 10.36 -4.49
CA ASP A 78 5.48 11.01 -5.30
C ASP A 78 5.14 10.80 -6.78
N LEU A 79 4.98 11.89 -7.53
CA LEU A 79 4.68 11.86 -8.95
C LEU A 79 5.92 12.32 -9.73
N SER A 80 6.31 11.54 -10.73
CA SER A 80 7.41 11.82 -11.63
C SER A 80 6.94 11.75 -13.07
N ILE A 81 7.45 12.67 -13.89
CA ILE A 81 7.16 12.73 -15.32
C ILE A 81 8.48 12.89 -16.05
N SER A 82 8.71 12.04 -17.05
CA SER A 82 9.82 12.20 -17.99
C SER A 82 9.30 12.07 -19.41
N THR A 83 9.42 13.13 -20.20
CA THR A 83 9.03 13.10 -21.62
C THR A 83 10.12 12.47 -22.49
N ARG A 84 11.31 12.22 -21.94
CA ARG A 84 12.47 11.69 -22.66
C ARG A 84 13.15 10.59 -21.84
N TYR A 85 12.47 9.46 -21.73
CA TYR A 85 12.99 8.28 -21.05
C TYR A 85 13.49 7.27 -22.08
N VAL A 86 14.68 6.72 -21.84
CA VAL A 86 15.24 5.66 -22.69
C VAL A 86 15.02 4.34 -21.96
N ASP A 87 14.06 3.56 -22.45
CA ASP A 87 13.81 2.21 -22.00
C ASP A 87 14.58 1.21 -22.90
N LEU A 88 15.14 0.17 -22.28
CA LEU A 88 15.94 -0.84 -22.99
C LEU A 88 15.13 -1.64 -24.02
N PHE A 89 13.81 -1.76 -23.85
CA PHE A 89 12.94 -2.59 -24.69
C PHE A 89 11.96 -1.77 -25.54
N LEU A 90 11.53 -0.61 -25.04
CA LEU A 90 10.56 0.26 -25.71
C LEU A 90 11.24 1.41 -26.48
N GLY A 91 12.54 1.62 -26.30
CA GLY A 91 13.29 2.72 -26.92
C GLY A 91 13.02 4.06 -26.23
N GLU A 92 12.99 5.14 -27.01
CA GLU A 92 12.71 6.48 -26.49
C GLU A 92 11.19 6.69 -26.31
N VAL A 93 10.77 6.85 -25.06
CA VAL A 93 9.36 6.90 -24.63
C VAL A 93 9.14 8.01 -23.62
N SER A 94 7.87 8.36 -23.39
CA SER A 94 7.47 9.21 -22.28
C SER A 94 6.95 8.36 -21.12
N VAL A 95 7.29 8.72 -19.90
CA VAL A 95 6.99 7.95 -18.69
C VAL A 95 6.32 8.84 -17.67
N VAL A 96 5.24 8.32 -17.10
CA VAL A 96 4.63 8.84 -15.88
C VAL A 96 4.79 7.78 -14.81
N GLY A 97 5.52 8.11 -13.74
CA GLY A 97 5.71 7.23 -12.60
C GLY A 97 5.06 7.81 -11.36
N VAL A 98 4.32 6.99 -10.61
CA VAL A 98 3.76 7.37 -9.32
C VAL A 98 4.13 6.33 -8.27
N GLN A 99 4.67 6.80 -7.14
CA GLN A 99 4.92 6.00 -5.96
C GLN A 99 3.91 6.38 -4.89
N LEU A 100 3.15 5.41 -4.39
CA LEU A 100 2.13 5.64 -3.37
C LEU A 100 2.73 5.33 -1.99
N ASN A 101 2.76 6.32 -1.11
CA ASN A 101 3.44 6.25 0.20
C ASN A 101 2.48 6.01 1.38
N GLY A 102 1.22 5.67 1.09
CA GLY A 102 0.25 5.26 2.09
C GLY A 102 -0.91 4.48 1.49
N PRO A 103 -1.61 3.66 2.28
CA PRO A 103 -2.75 2.89 1.82
C PRO A 103 -3.92 3.80 1.44
N GLY A 104 -4.71 3.39 0.45
CA GLY A 104 -5.88 4.13 -0.01
C GLY A 104 -6.02 4.18 -1.52
N ILE A 105 -7.02 4.92 -1.98
CA ILE A 105 -7.35 4.99 -3.41
C ILE A 105 -6.88 6.33 -3.97
N TYR A 106 -6.15 6.29 -5.08
CA TYR A 106 -5.57 7.43 -5.75
C TYR A 106 -6.01 7.45 -7.21
N ASN A 107 -6.32 8.63 -7.74
CA ASN A 107 -6.61 8.79 -9.15
C ASN A 107 -5.43 9.42 -9.86
N LEU A 108 -4.76 8.62 -10.70
CA LEU A 108 -3.77 9.12 -11.64
C LEU A 108 -4.49 9.56 -12.92
N THR A 109 -4.31 10.81 -13.30
CA THR A 109 -4.85 11.42 -14.52
C THR A 109 -3.69 11.88 -15.37
N ILE A 110 -3.61 11.41 -16.61
CA ILE A 110 -2.56 11.77 -17.57
C ILE A 110 -3.24 12.41 -18.78
N SER A 111 -2.87 13.64 -19.11
CA SER A 111 -3.47 14.39 -20.22
C SER A 111 -2.39 14.84 -21.20
N PHE A 112 -2.63 14.62 -22.49
CA PHE A 112 -1.73 15.00 -23.57
C PHE A 112 -2.45 15.10 -24.91
N ALA A 113 -1.75 15.65 -25.90
CA ALA A 113 -2.16 15.66 -27.30
C ALA A 113 -1.14 14.89 -28.14
N SER A 114 -1.62 14.03 -29.04
CA SER A 114 -0.79 13.31 -30.01
C SER A 114 -1.35 13.48 -31.42
N ASN A 115 -0.47 13.79 -32.38
CA ASN A 115 -0.84 13.89 -33.80
C ASN A 115 -0.79 12.54 -34.52
N GLU A 116 -0.22 11.52 -33.88
CA GLU A 116 -0.06 10.18 -34.43
C GLU A 116 -0.72 9.14 -33.53
N SER A 117 -0.89 7.92 -34.06
CA SER A 117 -1.27 6.76 -33.25
C SER A 117 -0.21 6.48 -32.19
N TRP A 118 -0.65 6.13 -30.99
CA TRP A 118 0.22 5.92 -29.86
C TRP A 118 -0.21 4.66 -29.11
N LYS A 119 0.74 4.06 -28.40
CA LYS A 119 0.55 2.93 -27.51
C LYS A 119 1.02 3.30 -26.12
N TYR A 120 0.41 2.68 -25.12
CA TYR A 120 0.87 2.81 -23.75
C TYR A 120 0.85 1.47 -23.04
N THR A 121 1.85 1.29 -22.18
CA THR A 121 2.04 0.09 -21.38
C THR A 121 2.05 0.51 -19.92
N LEU A 122 1.24 -0.17 -19.11
CA LEU A 122 1.17 0.06 -17.68
C LEU A 122 1.76 -1.13 -16.94
N GLY A 123 2.39 -0.84 -15.80
CA GLY A 123 2.94 -1.85 -14.94
C GLY A 123 3.54 -1.24 -13.69
N VAL A 124 4.26 -2.07 -12.94
CA VAL A 124 4.88 -1.66 -11.68
C VAL A 124 6.33 -2.12 -11.62
N PHE A 125 7.20 -1.27 -11.11
CA PHE A 125 8.50 -1.68 -10.61
C PHE A 125 8.37 -2.14 -9.16
N THR A 126 8.61 -3.43 -8.93
CA THR A 126 8.44 -4.07 -7.62
C THR A 126 9.58 -5.04 -7.32
N ARG A 127 9.75 -5.32 -6.03
CA ARG A 127 10.56 -6.45 -5.53
C ARG A 127 9.71 -7.62 -5.04
N ASN A 128 8.39 -7.43 -4.93
CA ASN A 128 7.45 -8.41 -4.37
C ASN A 128 6.51 -8.95 -5.45
N LEU A 129 7.01 -9.85 -6.29
CA LEU A 129 6.24 -10.45 -7.38
C LEU A 129 4.99 -11.20 -6.89
N LYS A 130 5.05 -11.83 -5.72
CA LYS A 130 3.95 -12.64 -5.17
C LYS A 130 2.66 -11.83 -4.98
N PHE A 131 2.79 -10.59 -4.54
CA PHE A 131 1.64 -9.69 -4.41
C PHE A 131 0.93 -9.52 -5.77
N TYR A 132 1.70 -9.27 -6.82
CA TYR A 132 1.14 -9.07 -8.15
C TYR A 132 0.62 -10.35 -8.78
N GLU A 133 1.23 -11.51 -8.52
CA GLU A 133 0.66 -12.80 -8.95
C GLU A 133 -0.71 -13.08 -8.33
N GLU A 134 -0.91 -12.71 -7.06
CA GLU A 134 -2.17 -12.90 -6.34
C GLU A 134 -3.26 -11.93 -6.83
N TYR A 135 -2.95 -10.64 -6.95
CA TYR A 135 -3.94 -9.61 -7.30
C TYR A 135 -4.17 -9.46 -8.81
N TRP A 136 -3.13 -9.63 -9.61
CA TRP A 136 -3.22 -9.49 -11.07
C TRP A 136 -3.46 -10.84 -11.77
N GLY A 137 -3.24 -11.96 -11.09
CA GLY A 137 -3.47 -13.31 -11.58
C GLY A 137 -2.23 -13.98 -12.17
N GLN A 138 -2.38 -15.26 -12.53
CA GLN A 138 -1.31 -16.07 -13.12
C GLN A 138 -1.10 -15.68 -14.59
N GLY A 139 0.16 -15.44 -14.98
CA GLY A 139 0.53 -15.02 -16.34
C GLY A 139 1.05 -13.57 -16.47
N ILE A 140 1.50 -12.96 -15.37
CA ILE A 140 2.17 -11.65 -15.42
C ILE A 140 3.44 -11.70 -16.27
N ILE A 141 3.60 -10.72 -17.17
CA ILE A 141 4.80 -10.58 -17.99
C ILE A 141 5.82 -9.79 -17.18
N THR A 142 6.96 -10.42 -16.87
CA THR A 142 8.04 -9.79 -16.11
C THR A 142 9.21 -9.44 -17.02
N ARG A 143 9.75 -8.24 -16.86
CA ARG A 143 10.95 -7.73 -17.55
C ARG A 143 11.90 -7.15 -16.52
N GLY A 144 12.77 -7.98 -15.97
CA GLY A 144 13.58 -7.61 -14.81
C GLY A 144 12.69 -7.35 -13.58
N SER A 145 12.81 -6.15 -12.98
CA SER A 145 11.96 -5.72 -11.86
C SER A 145 10.63 -5.10 -12.29
N PHE A 146 10.37 -4.97 -13.60
CA PHE A 146 9.12 -4.46 -14.13
C PHE A 146 8.11 -5.58 -14.34
N VAL A 147 6.91 -5.42 -13.79
CA VAL A 147 5.76 -6.30 -14.01
C VAL A 147 4.76 -5.57 -14.90
N GLU A 148 4.61 -6.05 -16.13
CA GLU A 148 3.67 -5.50 -17.09
C GLU A 148 2.25 -6.01 -16.79
N ARG A 149 1.29 -5.08 -16.73
CA ARG A 149 -0.12 -5.39 -16.48
C ARG A 149 -0.92 -5.44 -17.77
N ALA A 150 -0.80 -4.41 -18.60
CA ALA A 150 -1.51 -4.32 -19.87
C ALA A 150 -0.86 -3.31 -20.83
N SER A 151 -1.14 -3.47 -22.12
CA SER A 151 -0.73 -2.55 -23.16
C SER A 151 -1.89 -2.24 -24.08
N PHE A 152 -2.02 -0.97 -24.47
CA PHE A 152 -3.15 -0.46 -25.25
C PHE A 152 -2.66 0.42 -26.39
N THR A 153 -3.37 0.37 -27.52
CA THR A 153 -3.11 1.24 -28.68
C THR A 153 -4.30 2.16 -28.92
N ARG A 154 -4.02 3.40 -29.29
CA ARG A 154 -5.00 4.47 -29.51
C ARG A 154 -4.63 5.31 -30.73
N HIS A 155 -5.64 5.99 -31.26
CA HIS A 155 -5.49 6.90 -32.40
C HIS A 155 -5.05 8.30 -31.93
N SER A 156 -4.64 9.13 -32.89
CA SER A 156 -4.29 10.54 -32.67
C SER A 156 -5.44 11.33 -32.06
N GLY A 157 -5.13 12.34 -31.25
CA GLY A 157 -6.11 13.24 -30.65
C GLY A 157 -5.67 13.78 -29.29
N ASN A 158 -6.59 14.48 -28.64
CA ASN A 158 -6.42 14.95 -27.27
C ASN A 158 -6.95 13.89 -26.32
N TRP A 159 -6.08 13.35 -25.48
CA TRP A 159 -6.38 12.23 -24.61
C TRP A 159 -6.19 12.56 -23.14
N THR A 160 -7.10 12.03 -22.33
CA THR A 160 -7.00 12.01 -20.88
C THR A 160 -7.20 10.57 -20.40
N ILE A 161 -6.15 9.97 -19.86
CA ILE A 161 -6.16 8.63 -19.26
C ILE A 161 -6.43 8.79 -17.76
N ILE A 162 -7.42 8.08 -17.23
CA ILE A 162 -7.75 8.06 -15.80
C ILE A 162 -7.56 6.65 -15.28
N ILE A 163 -6.65 6.50 -14.32
CA ILE A 163 -6.26 5.22 -13.73
C ILE A 163 -6.48 5.30 -12.21
N PRO A 164 -7.51 4.63 -11.68
CA PRO A 164 -7.69 4.50 -10.24
C PRO A 164 -6.76 3.42 -9.69
N LEU A 165 -5.88 3.82 -8.78
CA LEU A 165 -4.90 2.97 -8.11
C LEU A 165 -5.36 2.71 -6.67
N GLU A 166 -5.41 1.44 -6.27
CA GLU A 166 -5.59 1.03 -4.88
C GLU A 166 -4.24 0.65 -4.28
N SER A 167 -3.75 1.50 -3.40
CA SER A 167 -2.55 1.24 -2.61
C SER A 167 -2.90 0.32 -1.44
N HIS A 168 -2.33 -0.87 -1.45
CA HIS A 168 -2.35 -1.79 -0.32
C HIS A 168 -1.10 -1.57 0.51
N SER A 169 -1.28 -1.43 1.82
CA SER A 169 -0.13 -1.48 2.71
C SER A 169 0.49 -2.88 2.60
N LEU A 170 1.82 -2.95 2.70
CA LEU A 170 2.41 -4.17 3.23
C LEU A 170 1.80 -4.32 4.62
N ALA A 171 0.78 -5.16 4.76
CA ALA A 171 0.39 -5.70 6.05
C ALA A 171 1.67 -6.32 6.57
N ARG A 172 2.36 -5.57 7.47
CA ARG A 172 3.75 -5.76 7.91
C ARG A 172 4.04 -7.23 7.84
N SER A 173 4.59 -7.67 6.70
CA SER A 173 4.68 -9.10 6.40
C SER A 173 5.41 -9.64 7.60
N PHE A 174 4.75 -10.52 8.38
CA PHE A 174 5.24 -11.04 9.64
C PHE A 174 6.57 -11.74 9.34
N SER A 175 7.63 -10.95 9.31
CA SER A 175 8.99 -11.39 9.42
C SER A 175 9.00 -12.03 10.79
N TYR A 176 9.09 -13.35 10.82
CA TYR A 176 9.31 -14.13 12.04
C TYR A 176 10.55 -13.66 12.82
N PHE A 177 11.38 -12.80 12.21
CA PHE A 177 12.37 -12.01 12.91
C PHE A 177 11.76 -10.66 13.33
N PRO A 178 11.54 -10.42 14.64
CA PRO A 178 11.23 -9.08 15.11
C PRO A 178 12.36 -8.16 14.65
N TYR A 179 11.99 -7.01 14.08
CA TYR A 179 12.94 -5.94 13.79
C TYR A 179 13.51 -5.47 15.14
N ILE A 180 14.63 -6.04 15.55
CA ILE A 180 15.34 -5.63 16.76
C ILE A 180 16.01 -4.31 16.40
N THR A 181 15.45 -3.21 16.89
CA THR A 181 16.11 -1.92 16.84
C THR A 181 17.30 -1.98 17.79
N LEU A 182 18.48 -2.13 17.20
CA LEU A 182 19.72 -2.08 17.95
C LEU A 182 19.91 -0.66 18.50
N PRO A 183 20.16 -0.51 19.82
CA PRO A 183 20.58 0.76 20.39
C PRO A 183 21.86 1.30 19.71
N THR A 184 22.18 2.57 19.95
CA THR A 184 23.49 3.13 19.61
C THR A 184 24.61 2.28 20.24
N PRO A 185 25.85 2.28 19.68
CA PRO A 185 26.94 1.42 20.19
C PRO A 185 27.19 1.56 21.71
N VAL A 186 27.10 2.80 22.23
CA VAL A 186 27.25 3.09 23.66
C VAL A 186 26.09 2.49 24.47
N ASN A 187 24.86 2.66 23.98
CA ASN A 187 23.67 2.10 24.64
C ASN A 187 23.65 0.57 24.59
N MET A 188 24.21 -0.03 23.53
CA MET A 188 24.38 -1.49 23.43
C MET A 188 25.36 -2.01 24.47
N ALA A 189 26.47 -1.32 24.71
CA ALA A 189 27.41 -1.69 25.76
C ALA A 189 26.77 -1.64 27.16
N LEU A 190 25.98 -0.58 27.44
CA LEU A 190 25.22 -0.45 28.69
C LEU A 190 24.17 -1.56 28.84
N LEU A 191 23.44 -1.86 27.76
CA LEU A 191 22.44 -2.92 27.75
C LEU A 191 23.07 -4.29 28.03
N LEU A 192 24.19 -4.62 27.38
CA LEU A 192 24.91 -5.86 27.60
C LEU A 192 25.44 -5.98 29.03
N ALA A 193 26.02 -4.91 29.58
CA ALA A 193 26.51 -4.89 30.95
C ALA A 193 25.38 -5.16 31.96
N ALA A 194 24.21 -4.55 31.76
CA ALA A 194 23.04 -4.80 32.61
C ALA A 194 22.51 -6.24 32.49
N TRP A 195 22.44 -6.79 31.28
CA TRP A 195 22.05 -8.18 31.06
C TRP A 195 23.00 -9.17 31.75
N ILE A 196 24.32 -8.94 31.64
CA ILE A 196 25.34 -9.77 32.30
C ILE A 196 25.18 -9.71 33.82
N LEU A 197 24.98 -8.51 34.38
CA LEU A 197 24.78 -8.33 35.82
C LEU A 197 23.53 -9.06 36.33
N ILE A 198 22.40 -8.91 35.64
CA ILE A 198 21.14 -9.58 35.98
C ILE A 198 21.30 -11.11 35.90
N ALA A 199 21.92 -11.61 34.83
CA ALA A 199 22.17 -13.03 34.64
C ALA A 199 23.08 -13.60 35.75
N TYR A 200 24.12 -12.86 36.13
CA TYR A 200 25.04 -13.24 37.21
C TYR A 200 24.32 -13.38 38.55
N VAL A 201 23.55 -12.35 38.96
CA VAL A 201 22.82 -12.36 40.23
C VAL A 201 21.78 -13.49 40.27
N ASN A 202 21.02 -13.69 39.19
CA ASN A 202 20.04 -14.78 39.12
C ASN A 202 20.69 -16.16 39.17
N SER A 203 21.82 -16.33 38.47
CA SER A 203 22.56 -17.59 38.48
C SER A 203 23.08 -17.91 39.88
N PHE A 204 23.61 -16.91 40.60
CA PHE A 204 24.08 -17.07 41.97
C PHE A 204 22.96 -17.51 42.92
N VAL A 205 21.81 -16.82 42.88
CA VAL A 205 20.66 -17.13 43.76
C VAL A 205 20.07 -18.50 43.45
N PHE A 206 19.99 -18.87 42.17
CA PHE A 206 19.52 -20.18 41.74
C PHE A 206 20.46 -21.30 42.21
N LEU A 207 21.77 -21.16 41.98
CA LEU A 207 22.77 -22.14 42.39
C LEU A 207 22.84 -22.29 43.91
N ASP A 208 22.84 -21.19 44.67
CA ASP A 208 22.83 -21.24 46.14
C ASP A 208 21.59 -21.97 46.67
N THR A 209 20.41 -21.70 46.09
CA THR A 209 19.17 -22.35 46.49
C THR A 209 19.15 -23.83 46.09
N TYR A 210 19.66 -24.17 44.90
CA TYR A 210 19.79 -25.54 44.42
C TYR A 210 20.71 -26.38 45.33
N PHE A 211 21.92 -25.89 45.62
CA PHE A 211 22.87 -26.63 46.46
C PHE A 211 22.39 -26.73 47.91
N LYS A 212 21.79 -25.68 48.47
CA LYS A 212 21.18 -25.77 49.81
C LYS A 212 20.02 -26.76 49.84
N SER A 213 19.22 -26.85 48.78
CA SER A 213 18.14 -27.84 48.69
C SER A 213 18.62 -29.28 48.61
N LYS A 214 19.89 -29.52 48.26
CA LYS A 214 20.52 -30.85 48.28
C LYS A 214 21.15 -31.18 49.63
N LYS A 215 21.61 -30.17 50.38
CA LYS A 215 22.26 -30.33 51.68
C LYS A 215 21.28 -30.30 52.85
N GLU A 216 20.19 -29.56 52.72
CA GLU A 216 19.18 -29.28 53.75
C GLU A 216 17.78 -29.37 53.14
N ILE A 217 16.76 -29.68 53.96
CA ILE A 217 15.35 -29.61 53.53
C ILE A 217 14.99 -28.13 53.37
N VAL A 218 15.12 -27.63 52.15
CA VAL A 218 14.72 -26.26 51.79
C VAL A 218 13.21 -26.21 51.62
N SER A 219 12.57 -25.22 52.27
CA SER A 219 11.13 -25.03 52.16
C SER A 219 10.72 -24.60 50.75
N TYR A 220 9.53 -25.03 50.32
CA TYR A 220 8.91 -24.61 49.05
C TYR A 220 8.82 -23.08 48.91
N THR A 221 8.68 -22.36 50.03
CA THR A 221 8.66 -20.90 50.09
C THR A 221 9.91 -20.27 49.45
N ARG A 222 11.08 -20.89 49.63
CA ARG A 222 12.33 -20.36 49.07
C ARG A 222 12.40 -20.51 47.56
N TRP A 223 11.93 -21.63 47.02
CA TRP A 223 11.84 -21.83 45.57
C TRP A 223 10.86 -20.85 44.91
N ILE A 224 9.73 -20.58 45.57
CA ILE A 224 8.77 -19.56 45.11
C ILE A 224 9.42 -18.17 45.07
N MET A 225 10.17 -17.79 46.10
CA MET A 225 10.91 -16.52 46.16
C MET A 225 11.92 -16.38 45.01
N VAL A 226 12.67 -17.44 44.70
CA VAL A 226 13.61 -17.45 43.56
C VAL A 226 12.85 -17.26 42.25
N GLY A 227 11.74 -17.95 42.05
CA GLY A 227 10.92 -17.80 40.85
C GLY A 227 10.38 -16.38 40.66
N VAL A 228 9.87 -15.75 41.73
CA VAL A 228 9.40 -14.36 41.71
C VAL A 228 10.55 -13.40 41.39
N MET A 229 11.73 -13.60 41.99
CA MET A 229 12.92 -12.78 41.71
C MET A 229 13.36 -12.87 40.24
N MET A 230 13.29 -14.05 39.62
CA MET A 230 13.60 -14.20 38.20
C MET A 230 12.59 -13.46 37.31
N LEU A 231 11.29 -13.51 37.64
CA LEU A 231 10.27 -12.76 36.89
C LEU A 231 10.49 -11.24 36.98
N ILE A 232 10.81 -10.74 38.18
CA ILE A 232 11.15 -9.33 38.39
C ILE A 232 12.40 -8.95 37.57
N SER A 233 13.40 -9.82 37.52
CA SER A 233 14.60 -9.61 36.71
C SER A 233 14.33 -9.52 35.21
N VAL A 234 13.45 -10.38 34.69
CA VAL A 234 13.00 -10.34 33.29
C VAL A 234 12.30 -9.01 33.00
N TYR A 235 11.45 -8.56 33.92
CA TYR A 235 10.79 -7.25 33.81
C TYR A 235 11.80 -6.09 33.77
N PHE A 236 12.80 -6.10 34.66
CA PHE A 236 13.86 -5.08 34.64
C PHE A 236 14.68 -5.10 33.34
N ALA A 237 15.05 -6.29 32.84
CA ALA A 237 15.78 -6.41 31.58
C ALA A 237 14.98 -5.81 30.39
N TYR A 238 13.67 -6.04 30.36
CA TYR A 238 12.78 -5.44 29.36
C TYR A 238 12.71 -3.91 29.48
N GLN A 239 12.61 -3.38 30.70
CA GLN A 239 12.56 -1.93 30.91
C GLN A 239 13.88 -1.24 30.50
N ILE A 240 15.02 -1.85 30.80
CA ILE A 240 16.33 -1.36 30.38
C ILE A 240 16.46 -1.39 28.85
N TYR A 241 15.99 -2.45 28.19
CA TYR A 241 15.93 -2.52 26.73
C TYR A 241 15.13 -1.35 26.16
N ARG A 242 13.91 -1.09 26.66
CA ARG A 242 13.09 0.02 26.19
C ARG A 242 13.76 1.38 26.40
N PHE A 243 14.40 1.59 27.54
CA PHE A 243 15.06 2.85 27.86
C PHE A 243 16.26 3.13 26.95
N THR A 244 17.11 2.13 26.75
CA THR A 244 18.32 2.23 25.92
C THR A 244 18.02 2.35 24.43
N THR A 245 16.91 1.80 23.96
CA THR A 245 16.50 1.85 22.55
C THR A 245 15.71 3.11 22.20
N PHE A 246 14.73 3.51 23.03
CA PHE A 246 13.76 4.53 22.63
C PHE A 246 13.96 5.89 23.30
N THR A 247 14.57 5.95 24.49
CA THR A 247 14.63 7.20 25.27
C THR A 247 15.94 7.97 25.06
N LEU A 248 17.06 7.26 24.90
CA LEU A 248 18.37 7.89 24.61
C LEU A 248 18.60 8.18 23.11
N SER A 249 17.80 7.60 22.21
CA SER A 249 17.96 7.82 20.77
C SER A 249 17.30 9.12 20.27
N GLU A 250 16.41 9.74 21.06
CA GLU A 250 15.74 11.00 20.70
C GLU A 250 16.55 12.25 21.10
N GLY A 251 17.69 12.09 21.81
CA GLY A 251 18.47 13.20 22.38
C GLY A 251 19.80 13.52 21.69
N GLY A 252 19.97 13.16 20.41
CA GLY A 252 21.19 13.40 19.62
C GLY A 252 20.96 14.36 18.46
#